data_AF-A0A7J3X047-F1
#
_entry.id   AF-A0A7J3X047-F1
#
_cell.length_a   1.000
_cell.length_b   1.000
_cell.length_c   1.000
_cell.angle_alpha   90.00
_cell.angle_beta   90.00
_cell.angle_gamma   90.00
#
_symmetry.space_group_name_H-M   'P 1'
#
loop_
_entity.id
_entity.type
_entity.pdbx_description
1 polymer ?
#
loop_
_entity_poly.entity_id
_entity_poly.type
_entity_poly.pdbx_seq_one_letter_code
_entity_poly.pdbx_strand_id
1 'polypeptide(L)'
;MKKLAILSLTIIVLASLPIMQTIPRHVNPSELSEEYPEIIGLLSVYASIMDKALLEDFGGSLRNLNESMKIHVPRDVKYIYDRFNELLRDELDRLNYTKRCIDVARLNIALGLLEYAGGNLSQATYSLAQANLTYTELKQSVEEFERMLRIPRNQLAVKLTSIEKLLAKYLNEVRELRDKLKSLREAGLEETEVSIWVDRASVWVGESVKLSGFLRSSRGYPLEDRAVSVYLDGGRVDMLTTDSGGFFSTKLSMSGVYKSSVQVYAEYNPSSEDVGRYRASRSNVITIHVLYDKPTIYAELSHRKARPGQAVNVYGWVNASLG
;
A
#
# COMPACT_ATOMS: atom_id res chain seq x y z
N MET A 1 -14.83 11.00 -80.96
CA MET A 1 -14.04 10.89 -79.71
C MET A 1 -14.85 11.22 -78.44
N LYS A 2 -15.73 12.24 -78.41
CA LYS A 2 -16.55 12.54 -77.20
C LYS A 2 -17.55 11.45 -76.78
N LYS A 3 -18.11 10.66 -77.71
CA LYS A 3 -19.07 9.58 -77.38
C LYS A 3 -18.44 8.33 -76.73
N LEU A 4 -17.17 8.02 -77.02
CA LEU A 4 -16.47 6.91 -76.36
C LEU A 4 -16.03 7.26 -74.93
N ALA A 5 -15.62 8.51 -74.69
CA ALA A 5 -15.23 8.98 -73.36
C ALA A 5 -16.41 9.03 -72.37
N ILE A 6 -17.63 9.29 -72.86
CA ILE A 6 -18.85 9.27 -72.04
C ILE A 6 -19.22 7.82 -71.66
N LEU A 7 -19.06 6.87 -72.59
CA LEU A 7 -19.35 5.46 -72.34
C LEU A 7 -18.38 4.84 -71.31
N SER A 8 -17.09 5.21 -71.37
CA SER A 8 -16.09 4.75 -70.40
C SER A 8 -16.30 5.35 -69.01
N LEU A 9 -16.78 6.59 -68.91
CA LEU A 9 -17.06 7.24 -67.62
C LEU A 9 -18.30 6.62 -66.94
N THR A 10 -19.32 6.21 -67.69
CA THR A 10 -20.49 5.51 -67.14
C THR A 10 -20.17 4.11 -66.63
N ILE A 11 -19.21 3.39 -67.24
CA ILE A 11 -18.84 2.03 -66.80
C ILE A 11 -18.03 2.06 -65.49
N ILE A 12 -17.18 3.07 -65.29
CA ILE A 12 -16.39 3.24 -64.06
C ILE A 12 -17.30 3.65 -62.88
N VAL A 13 -18.35 4.44 -63.13
CA VAL A 13 -19.33 4.81 -62.09
C VAL A 13 -20.27 3.66 -61.71
N LEU A 14 -20.57 2.74 -62.64
CA LEU A 14 -21.32 1.51 -62.30
C LEU A 14 -20.47 0.47 -61.55
N ALA A 15 -19.14 0.47 -61.72
CA ALA A 15 -18.24 -0.42 -60.98
C ALA A 15 -17.93 0.06 -59.55
N SER A 16 -18.25 1.32 -59.22
CA SER A 16 -18.12 1.89 -57.87
C SER A 16 -19.41 1.82 -57.05
N LEU A 17 -20.41 1.04 -57.48
CA LEU A 17 -21.51 0.70 -56.58
C LEU A 17 -20.90 -0.04 -55.38
N PRO A 18 -21.04 0.48 -54.15
CA PRO A 18 -20.63 -0.29 -53.00
C PRO A 18 -21.42 -1.59 -53.07
N ILE A 19 -20.71 -2.71 -53.21
CA ILE A 19 -21.28 -4.00 -52.85
C ILE A 19 -21.67 -3.78 -51.39
N MET A 20 -22.95 -3.51 -51.15
CA MET A 20 -23.52 -3.55 -49.82
C MET A 20 -23.34 -5.01 -49.41
N GLN A 21 -22.17 -5.32 -48.83
CA GLN A 21 -22.02 -6.48 -47.99
C GLN A 21 -23.10 -6.28 -46.93
N THR A 22 -24.20 -7.00 -47.12
CA THR A 22 -25.27 -7.08 -46.16
C THR A 22 -24.64 -7.69 -44.93
N ILE A 23 -24.13 -6.87 -44.00
CA ILE A 23 -23.79 -7.32 -42.66
C ILE A 23 -25.10 -7.92 -42.15
N PRO A 24 -25.17 -9.25 -41.95
CA PRO A 24 -26.43 -9.88 -41.56
C PRO A 24 -26.88 -9.22 -40.27
N ARG A 25 -28.11 -8.68 -40.24
CA ARG A 25 -28.63 -7.99 -39.05
C ARG A 25 -28.62 -8.90 -37.81
N HIS A 26 -28.69 -10.21 -38.04
CA HIS A 26 -28.57 -11.26 -37.03
C HIS A 26 -27.74 -12.40 -37.61
N VAL A 27 -26.52 -12.57 -37.10
CA VAL A 27 -25.73 -13.79 -37.28
C VAL A 27 -26.02 -14.68 -36.08
N ASN A 28 -26.25 -15.98 -36.30
CA ASN A 28 -26.39 -16.93 -35.21
C ASN A 28 -25.10 -16.92 -34.38
N PRO A 29 -25.14 -16.61 -33.07
CA PRO A 29 -23.91 -16.49 -32.27
C PRO A 29 -23.04 -17.74 -32.28
N SER A 30 -23.63 -18.92 -32.51
CA SER A 30 -22.90 -20.20 -32.62
C SER A 30 -22.26 -20.46 -34.00
N GLU A 31 -22.49 -19.61 -34.99
CA GLU A 31 -21.90 -19.68 -36.34
C GLU A 31 -20.78 -18.64 -36.55
N LEU A 32 -20.60 -17.71 -35.59
CA LEU A 32 -19.48 -16.77 -35.59
C LEU A 32 -18.19 -17.49 -35.17
N SER A 33 -17.11 -17.30 -35.94
CA SER A 33 -15.78 -17.73 -35.52
C SER A 33 -15.38 -16.97 -34.25
N GLU A 34 -14.89 -17.68 -33.24
CA GLU A 34 -14.36 -17.04 -32.02
C GLU A 34 -13.23 -16.06 -32.41
N GLU A 35 -13.37 -14.80 -32.02
CA GLU A 35 -12.41 -13.75 -32.34
C GLU A 35 -11.22 -13.81 -31.37
N TYR A 36 -10.01 -13.83 -31.94
CA TYR A 36 -8.78 -13.71 -31.15
C TYR A 36 -8.60 -12.27 -30.66
N PRO A 37 -7.95 -12.07 -29.49
CA PRO A 37 -7.65 -10.74 -29.01
C PRO A 37 -6.72 -9.97 -29.96
N GLU A 38 -6.86 -8.65 -29.98
CA GLU A 38 -5.99 -7.75 -30.74
C GLU A 38 -4.58 -7.76 -30.13
N ILE A 39 -3.59 -8.19 -30.92
CA ILE A 39 -2.24 -8.54 -30.44
C ILE A 39 -1.49 -7.31 -29.88
N ILE A 40 -1.61 -6.15 -30.52
CA ILE A 40 -0.88 -4.94 -30.11
C ILE A 40 -1.43 -4.43 -28.78
N GLY A 41 -2.75 -4.42 -28.63
CA GLY A 41 -3.47 -4.08 -27.41
C GLY A 41 -3.11 -5.05 -26.28
N LEU A 42 -3.09 -6.35 -26.56
CA LEU A 42 -2.70 -7.35 -25.57
C LEU A 42 -1.25 -7.16 -25.09
N LEU A 43 -0.32 -6.94 -26.03
CA LEU A 43 1.09 -6.64 -25.71
C LEU A 43 1.23 -5.33 -24.93
N SER A 44 0.43 -4.32 -25.24
CA SER A 44 0.40 -3.05 -24.52
C SER A 44 -0.07 -3.22 -23.07
N VAL A 45 -1.10 -4.04 -22.84
CA VAL A 45 -1.58 -4.38 -21.50
C VAL A 45 -0.48 -5.07 -20.69
N TYR A 46 0.16 -6.11 -21.25
CA TYR A 46 1.26 -6.79 -20.54
C TYR A 46 2.47 -5.90 -20.32
N ALA A 47 2.84 -5.05 -21.28
CA ALA A 47 3.90 -4.06 -21.08
C ALA A 47 3.57 -3.13 -19.90
N SER A 48 2.33 -2.61 -19.84
CA SER A 48 1.88 -1.76 -18.75
C SER A 48 1.94 -2.46 -17.38
N ILE A 49 1.57 -3.74 -17.32
CA ILE A 49 1.68 -4.55 -16.09
C ILE A 49 3.16 -4.66 -15.66
N MET A 50 4.06 -4.98 -16.59
CA MET A 50 5.49 -5.14 -16.29
C MET A 50 6.19 -3.83 -15.92
N ASP A 51 5.82 -2.72 -16.57
CA ASP A 51 6.38 -1.40 -16.28
C ASP A 51 5.96 -0.92 -14.88
N LYS A 52 4.70 -1.17 -14.50
CA LYS A 52 4.23 -0.90 -13.14
C LYS A 52 4.94 -1.76 -12.11
N ALA A 53 5.14 -3.04 -12.40
CA ALA A 53 5.86 -3.94 -11.50
C ALA A 53 7.31 -3.48 -11.31
N LEU A 54 7.97 -3.04 -12.38
CA LEU A 54 9.34 -2.51 -12.34
C LEU A 54 9.45 -1.25 -11.47
N LEU A 55 8.40 -0.43 -11.46
CA LEU A 55 8.23 0.72 -10.57
C LEU A 55 7.73 0.35 -9.16
N GLU A 56 7.62 -0.94 -8.86
CA GLU A 56 7.12 -1.51 -7.60
C GLU A 56 5.66 -1.13 -7.26
N ASP A 57 4.89 -0.67 -8.26
CA ASP A 57 3.44 -0.49 -8.20
C ASP A 57 2.74 -1.84 -8.44
N PHE A 58 2.92 -2.78 -7.51
CA PHE A 58 2.30 -4.11 -7.59
C PHE A 58 0.77 -4.03 -7.53
N GLY A 59 0.23 -3.07 -6.76
CA GLY A 59 -1.22 -2.83 -6.69
C GLY A 59 -1.80 -2.43 -8.04
N GLY A 60 -1.13 -1.53 -8.77
CA GLY A 60 -1.51 -1.16 -10.13
C GLY A 60 -1.29 -2.29 -11.14
N SER A 61 -0.21 -3.04 -11.01
CA SER A 61 0.09 -4.20 -11.87
C SER A 61 -1.00 -5.26 -11.77
N LEU A 62 -1.39 -5.63 -10.55
CA LEU A 62 -2.45 -6.61 -10.28
C LEU A 62 -3.83 -6.11 -10.75
N ARG A 63 -4.12 -4.81 -10.62
CA ARG A 63 -5.35 -4.22 -11.20
C ARG A 63 -5.37 -4.38 -12.72
N ASN A 64 -4.28 -4.02 -13.39
CA ASN A 64 -4.20 -4.16 -14.86
C ASN A 64 -4.30 -5.63 -15.31
N LEU A 65 -3.70 -6.55 -14.56
CA LEU A 65 -3.83 -8.00 -14.82
C LEU A 65 -5.26 -8.49 -14.62
N ASN A 66 -5.97 -8.01 -13.60
CA ASN A 66 -7.37 -8.36 -13.39
C ASN A 66 -8.26 -7.86 -14.52
N GLU A 67 -7.96 -6.69 -15.10
CA GLU A 67 -8.66 -6.20 -16.30
C GLU A 67 -8.31 -7.03 -17.53
N SER A 68 -7.04 -7.46 -17.69
CA SER A 68 -6.65 -8.32 -18.80
C SER A 68 -7.43 -9.63 -18.79
N MET A 69 -7.63 -10.24 -17.62
CA MET A 69 -8.40 -11.49 -17.49
C MET A 69 -9.88 -11.39 -17.89
N LYS A 70 -10.41 -10.19 -18.12
CA LYS A 70 -11.77 -9.98 -18.67
C LYS A 70 -11.81 -10.01 -20.20
N ILE A 71 -10.65 -10.00 -20.86
CA ILE A 71 -10.53 -10.10 -22.31
C ILE A 71 -11.07 -11.46 -22.75
N HIS A 72 -11.96 -11.44 -23.75
CA HIS A 72 -12.44 -12.67 -24.35
C HIS A 72 -11.31 -13.36 -25.11
N VAL A 73 -11.15 -14.67 -24.87
CA VAL A 73 -10.22 -15.52 -25.61
C VAL A 73 -10.94 -16.79 -26.09
N PRO A 74 -10.62 -17.27 -27.30
CA PRO A 74 -11.17 -18.52 -27.82
C PRO A 74 -10.91 -19.73 -26.92
N ARG A 75 -11.80 -20.73 -26.96
CA ARG A 75 -11.76 -21.92 -26.09
C ARG A 75 -10.49 -22.76 -26.25
N ASP A 76 -9.94 -22.81 -27.46
CA ASP A 76 -8.71 -23.53 -27.79
C ASP A 76 -7.46 -22.92 -27.12
N VAL A 77 -7.48 -21.61 -26.83
CA VAL A 77 -6.35 -20.91 -26.17
C VAL A 77 -6.63 -20.52 -24.72
N LYS A 78 -7.88 -20.65 -24.25
CA LYS A 78 -8.32 -20.21 -22.92
C LYS A 78 -7.48 -20.77 -21.78
N TYR A 79 -7.16 -22.06 -21.81
CA TYR A 79 -6.35 -22.69 -20.78
C TYR A 79 -4.94 -22.06 -20.68
N ILE A 80 -4.28 -21.86 -21.83
CA ILE A 80 -2.94 -21.26 -21.89
C ILE A 80 -2.99 -19.79 -21.45
N TYR A 81 -4.05 -19.08 -21.83
CA TYR A 81 -4.27 -17.70 -21.43
C TYR A 81 -4.44 -17.56 -19.91
N ASP A 82 -5.33 -18.37 -19.33
CA ASP A 82 -5.62 -18.37 -17.91
C ASP A 82 -4.37 -18.78 -17.11
N ARG A 83 -3.67 -19.85 -17.53
CA ARG A 83 -2.45 -20.33 -16.86
C ARG A 83 -1.32 -19.30 -16.86
N PHE A 84 -1.09 -18.60 -17.97
CA PHE A 84 -0.08 -17.54 -18.03
C PHE A 84 -0.42 -16.40 -17.07
N ASN A 85 -1.69 -15.97 -17.05
CA ASN A 85 -2.14 -14.90 -16.15
C ASN A 85 -2.10 -15.30 -14.68
N GLU A 86 -2.41 -16.55 -14.35
CA GLU A 86 -2.26 -17.10 -12.99
C GLU A 86 -0.80 -17.08 -12.54
N LEU A 87 0.12 -17.58 -13.38
CA LEU A 87 1.56 -17.55 -13.09
C LEU A 87 2.07 -16.11 -12.92
N LEU A 88 1.63 -15.18 -13.76
CA LEU A 88 1.98 -13.77 -13.65
C LEU A 88 1.41 -13.13 -12.38
N ARG A 89 0.18 -13.47 -11.98
CA ARG A 89 -0.42 -13.00 -10.72
C ARG A 89 0.40 -13.48 -9.53
N ASP A 90 0.68 -14.78 -9.48
CA ASP A 90 1.44 -15.41 -8.42
C ASP A 90 2.84 -14.77 -8.29
N GLU A 91 3.50 -14.50 -9.42
CA GLU A 91 4.79 -13.82 -9.46
C GLU A 91 4.70 -12.41 -8.86
N LEU A 92 3.72 -11.60 -9.29
CA LEU A 92 3.53 -10.24 -8.79
C LEU A 92 3.19 -10.21 -7.29
N ASP A 93 2.36 -11.13 -6.81
CA ASP A 93 2.01 -11.23 -5.40
C ASP A 93 3.22 -11.62 -4.54
N ARG A 94 4.04 -12.56 -5.01
CA ARG A 94 5.28 -12.97 -4.32
C ARG A 94 6.32 -11.85 -4.30
N LEU A 95 6.47 -11.10 -5.40
CA LEU A 95 7.37 -9.95 -5.44
C LEU A 95 6.90 -8.84 -4.49
N ASN A 96 5.60 -8.55 -4.46
CA ASN A 96 5.01 -7.59 -3.53
C ASN A 96 5.23 -7.99 -2.08
N TYR A 97 4.99 -9.26 -1.72
CA TYR A 97 5.24 -9.75 -0.37
C TYR A 97 6.73 -9.68 -0.01
N THR A 98 7.61 -10.10 -0.92
CA THR A 98 9.07 -9.99 -0.76
C THR A 98 9.49 -8.55 -0.46
N LYS A 99 8.99 -7.58 -1.25
CA LYS A 99 9.27 -6.15 -1.05
C LYS A 99 8.84 -5.67 0.32
N ARG A 100 7.63 -6.03 0.76
CA ARG A 100 7.14 -5.69 2.12
C ARG A 100 8.05 -6.24 3.21
N CYS A 101 8.46 -7.51 3.10
CA CYS A 101 9.38 -8.10 4.06
C CYS A 101 10.75 -7.39 4.07
N ILE A 102 11.28 -7.01 2.91
CA ILE A 102 12.52 -6.24 2.80
C ILE A 102 12.37 -4.87 3.47
N ASP A 103 11.28 -4.15 3.22
CA ASP A 103 11.04 -2.82 3.82
C ASP A 103 10.90 -2.89 5.33
N VAL A 104 10.15 -3.87 5.84
CA VAL A 104 9.99 -4.10 7.28
C VAL A 104 11.31 -4.53 7.91
N ALA A 105 12.11 -5.36 7.24
CA ALA A 105 13.45 -5.70 7.72
C ALA A 105 14.37 -4.47 7.79
N ARG A 106 14.36 -3.62 6.76
CA ARG A 106 15.13 -2.37 6.72
C ARG A 106 14.74 -1.44 7.86
N LEU A 107 13.43 -1.28 8.12
CA LEU A 107 12.92 -0.50 9.25
C LEU A 107 13.39 -1.08 10.58
N ASN A 108 13.23 -2.39 10.80
CA ASN A 108 13.65 -3.04 12.04
C ASN A 108 15.17 -2.94 12.27
N ILE A 109 15.99 -3.00 11.21
CA ILE A 109 17.43 -2.74 11.30
C ILE A 109 17.70 -1.32 11.76
N ALA A 110 17.00 -0.33 11.20
CA ALA A 110 17.15 1.07 11.61
C ALA A 110 16.76 1.29 13.08
N LEU A 111 15.73 0.59 13.55
CA LEU A 111 15.26 0.63 14.94
C LEU A 111 16.10 -0.22 15.91
N GLY A 112 17.11 -0.96 15.43
CA GLY A 112 17.90 -1.87 16.25
C GLY A 112 17.15 -3.13 16.71
N LEU A 113 15.99 -3.44 16.11
CA LEU A 113 15.13 -4.59 16.37
C LEU A 113 15.61 -5.82 15.57
N LEU A 114 16.83 -6.27 15.87
CA LEU A 114 17.58 -7.22 15.03
C LEU A 114 16.89 -8.59 14.85
N GLU A 115 16.19 -9.09 15.87
CA GLU A 115 15.46 -10.38 15.77
C GLU A 115 14.28 -10.30 14.81
N TYR A 116 13.48 -9.22 14.89
CA TYR A 116 12.38 -8.97 13.97
C TYR A 116 12.89 -8.75 12.54
N ALA A 117 14.02 -8.06 12.37
CA ALA A 117 14.67 -7.93 11.07
C ALA A 117 15.07 -9.30 10.50
N GLY A 118 15.71 -10.17 11.30
CA GLY A 118 16.11 -11.52 10.90
C GLY A 118 14.94 -12.40 10.49
N GLY A 119 13.82 -12.32 11.22
CA GLY A 119 12.57 -12.99 10.85
C GLY A 119 12.04 -12.53 9.50
N ASN A 120 11.98 -11.22 9.26
CA ASN A 120 11.52 -10.65 8.00
C ASN A 120 12.45 -10.99 6.81
N LEU A 121 13.76 -10.99 7.00
CA LEU A 121 14.72 -11.40 5.94
C LEU A 121 14.59 -12.88 5.59
N SER A 122 14.27 -13.73 6.57
CA SER A 122 13.98 -15.15 6.32
C SER A 122 12.72 -15.31 5.46
N GLN A 123 11.65 -14.58 5.79
CA GLN A 123 10.42 -14.56 4.99
C GLN A 123 10.64 -14.02 3.57
N ALA A 124 11.39 -12.91 3.44
CA ALA A 124 11.76 -12.34 2.15
C ALA A 124 12.52 -13.36 1.29
N THR A 125 13.43 -14.12 1.88
CA THR A 125 14.23 -15.11 1.15
C THR A 125 13.41 -16.29 0.68
N TYR A 126 12.53 -16.80 1.55
CA TYR A 126 11.64 -17.89 1.19
C TYR A 126 10.70 -17.46 0.05
N SER A 127 10.07 -16.30 0.18
CA SER A 127 9.20 -15.74 -0.86
C SER A 127 9.94 -15.49 -2.18
N LEU A 128 11.16 -14.95 -2.12
CA LEU A 128 11.99 -14.71 -3.30
C LEU A 128 12.42 -16.00 -4.00
N ALA A 129 12.72 -17.06 -3.24
CA ALA A 129 13.00 -18.37 -3.82
C ALA A 129 11.79 -18.95 -4.54
N GLN A 130 10.59 -18.78 -3.97
CA GLN A 130 9.34 -19.19 -4.62
C GLN A 130 9.05 -18.35 -5.87
N ALA A 131 9.26 -17.04 -5.81
CA ALA A 131 9.13 -16.16 -6.98
C ALA A 131 10.07 -16.62 -8.10
N ASN A 132 11.33 -16.94 -7.80
CA ASN A 132 12.26 -17.43 -8.82
C ASN A 132 11.82 -18.76 -9.48
N LEU A 133 11.16 -19.65 -8.72
CA LEU A 133 10.55 -20.86 -9.28
C LEU A 133 9.36 -20.51 -10.20
N THR A 134 8.45 -19.66 -9.73
CA THR A 134 7.28 -19.20 -10.51
C THR A 134 7.70 -18.45 -11.78
N TYR A 135 8.72 -17.58 -11.72
CA TYR A 135 9.30 -16.92 -12.88
C TYR A 135 9.86 -17.92 -13.91
N THR A 136 10.48 -19.01 -13.45
CA THR A 136 10.99 -20.06 -14.34
C THR A 136 9.84 -20.73 -15.10
N GLU A 137 8.76 -21.09 -14.41
CA GLU A 137 7.55 -21.63 -15.03
C GLU A 137 6.88 -20.62 -15.97
N LEU A 138 6.78 -19.36 -15.55
CA LEU A 138 6.21 -18.27 -16.35
C LEU A 138 7.01 -18.11 -17.65
N LYS A 139 8.34 -18.07 -17.58
CA LYS A 139 9.22 -17.97 -18.75
C LYS A 139 9.03 -19.15 -19.72
N GLN A 140 8.85 -20.36 -19.21
CA GLN A 140 8.56 -21.53 -20.05
C GLN A 140 7.19 -21.43 -20.73
N SER A 141 6.18 -20.91 -20.02
CA SER A 141 4.82 -20.76 -20.55
C SER A 141 4.71 -19.71 -21.68
N VAL A 142 5.64 -18.75 -21.75
CA VAL A 142 5.63 -17.67 -22.75
C VAL A 142 5.69 -18.19 -24.17
N GLU A 143 6.51 -19.19 -24.44
CA GLU A 143 6.67 -19.71 -25.81
C GLU A 143 5.36 -20.31 -26.32
N GLU A 144 4.65 -21.04 -25.45
CA GLU A 144 3.35 -21.61 -25.77
C GLU A 144 2.28 -20.53 -25.88
N PHE A 145 2.29 -19.55 -24.98
CA PHE A 145 1.38 -18.41 -25.01
C PHE A 145 1.53 -17.58 -26.29
N GLU A 146 2.76 -17.21 -26.66
CA GLU A 146 3.04 -16.47 -27.89
C GLU A 146 2.59 -17.26 -29.13
N ARG A 147 2.88 -18.56 -29.17
CA ARG A 147 2.49 -19.44 -30.28
C ARG A 147 0.98 -19.54 -30.43
N MET A 148 0.24 -19.81 -29.35
CA MET A 148 -1.21 -20.03 -29.40
C MET A 148 -1.97 -18.75 -29.73
N LEU A 149 -1.52 -17.59 -29.22
CA LEU A 149 -2.14 -16.30 -29.48
C LEU A 149 -1.58 -15.59 -30.73
N ARG A 150 -0.73 -16.28 -31.51
CA ARG A 150 -0.12 -15.75 -32.74
C ARG A 150 0.66 -14.45 -32.53
N ILE A 151 1.18 -14.26 -31.32
CA ILE A 151 2.05 -13.13 -30.98
C ILE A 151 3.41 -13.37 -31.66
N PRO A 152 4.03 -12.34 -32.28
CA PRO A 152 5.38 -12.49 -32.81
C PRO A 152 6.35 -12.94 -31.73
N ARG A 153 7.19 -13.92 -32.07
CA ARG A 153 8.13 -14.54 -31.14
C ARG A 153 8.97 -13.49 -30.40
N ASN A 154 9.20 -13.72 -29.11
CA ASN A 154 10.06 -12.93 -28.22
C ASN A 154 9.52 -11.53 -27.85
N GLN A 155 8.30 -11.15 -28.27
CA GLN A 155 7.73 -9.85 -27.91
C GLN A 155 7.33 -9.79 -26.43
N LEU A 156 6.73 -10.86 -25.91
CA LEU A 156 6.32 -10.94 -24.50
C LEU A 156 7.50 -11.33 -23.60
N ALA A 157 8.38 -12.21 -24.08
CA ALA A 157 9.59 -12.62 -23.35
C ALA A 157 10.49 -11.41 -23.01
N VAL A 158 10.65 -10.45 -23.91
CA VAL A 158 11.41 -9.21 -23.64
C VAL A 158 10.76 -8.38 -22.52
N LYS A 159 9.43 -8.36 -22.43
CA LYS A 159 8.71 -7.62 -21.36
C LYS A 159 8.91 -8.25 -19.98
N LEU A 160 9.10 -9.57 -19.92
CA LEU A 160 9.38 -10.28 -18.67
C LEU A 160 10.77 -10.00 -18.09
N THR A 161 11.70 -9.41 -18.86
CA THR A 161 13.00 -9.00 -18.33
C THR A 161 12.90 -7.99 -17.18
N SER A 162 11.78 -7.26 -17.08
CA SER A 162 11.48 -6.39 -15.94
C SER A 162 11.33 -7.18 -14.63
N ILE A 163 10.71 -8.35 -14.66
CA ILE A 163 10.58 -9.25 -13.50
C ILE A 163 11.95 -9.80 -13.10
N GLU A 164 12.76 -10.22 -14.07
CA GLU A 164 14.13 -10.69 -13.82
C GLU A 164 14.99 -9.64 -13.12
N LYS A 165 14.87 -8.37 -13.53
CA LYS A 165 15.55 -7.25 -12.88
C LYS A 165 15.09 -7.06 -11.43
N LEU A 166 13.80 -7.20 -11.14
CA LEU A 166 13.27 -7.11 -9.78
C LEU A 166 13.76 -8.26 -8.89
N LEU A 167 13.77 -9.48 -9.41
CA LEU A 167 14.31 -10.65 -8.70
C LEU A 167 15.78 -10.42 -8.32
N ALA A 168 16.60 -9.96 -9.28
CA ALA A 168 18.00 -9.65 -9.04
C ALA A 168 18.17 -8.51 -8.02
N LYS A 169 17.37 -7.44 -8.14
CA LYS A 169 17.34 -6.32 -7.19
C LYS A 169 17.05 -6.81 -5.77
N TYR A 170 15.98 -7.57 -5.57
CA TYR A 170 15.59 -8.08 -4.26
C TYR A 170 16.57 -9.10 -3.69
N LEU A 171 17.19 -9.92 -4.53
CA LEU A 171 18.26 -10.81 -4.10
C LEU A 171 19.44 -10.02 -3.52
N ASN A 172 19.85 -8.95 -4.20
CA ASN A 172 20.93 -8.09 -3.73
C ASN A 172 20.55 -7.36 -2.44
N GLU A 173 19.36 -6.75 -2.36
CA GLU A 173 18.89 -6.08 -1.15
C GLU A 173 18.82 -7.02 0.06
N VAL A 174 18.32 -8.24 -0.12
CA VAL A 174 18.27 -9.25 0.95
C VAL A 174 19.68 -9.63 1.41
N ARG A 175 20.65 -9.76 0.49
CA ARG A 175 22.04 -10.05 0.83
C ARG A 175 22.66 -8.91 1.63
N GLU A 176 22.56 -7.68 1.14
CA GLU A 176 23.11 -6.50 1.82
C GLU A 176 22.52 -6.31 3.22
N LEU A 177 21.21 -6.49 3.37
CA LEU A 177 20.55 -6.38 4.67
C LEU A 177 20.94 -7.51 5.62
N ARG A 178 21.21 -8.72 5.11
CA ARG A 178 21.74 -9.83 5.93
C ARG A 178 23.15 -9.56 6.42
N ASP A 179 24.02 -9.07 5.55
CA ASP A 179 25.39 -8.75 5.91
C ASP A 179 25.42 -7.62 6.95
N LYS A 180 24.58 -6.60 6.76
CA LYS A 180 24.36 -5.53 7.75
C LYS A 180 23.79 -6.06 9.07
N LEU A 181 22.80 -6.96 9.01
CA LEU A 181 22.23 -7.55 10.22
C LEU A 181 23.29 -8.33 11.01
N LYS A 182 24.14 -9.08 10.31
CA LYS A 182 25.24 -9.84 10.92
C LYS A 182 26.25 -8.92 11.60
N SER A 183 26.71 -7.87 10.90
CA SER A 183 27.67 -6.93 11.48
C SER A 183 27.12 -6.20 12.71
N LEU A 184 25.83 -5.83 12.71
CA LEU A 184 25.18 -5.21 13.87
C LEU A 184 25.02 -6.17 15.06
N ARG A 185 24.76 -7.46 14.80
CA ARG A 185 24.73 -8.49 15.84
C ARG A 185 26.09 -8.68 16.49
N GLU A 186 27.15 -8.66 15.69
CA GLU A 186 28.54 -8.79 16.16
C GLU A 186 29.01 -7.55 16.93
N ALA A 187 28.65 -6.35 16.46
CA ALA A 187 28.99 -5.09 17.13
C ALA A 187 28.30 -4.94 18.49
N GLY A 188 27.06 -5.45 18.61
CA GLY A 188 26.23 -5.30 19.80
C GLY A 188 25.65 -3.90 19.91
N LEU A 189 24.32 -3.80 19.87
CA LEU A 189 23.61 -2.53 20.05
C LEU A 189 23.38 -2.23 21.52
N GLU A 190 23.62 -0.99 21.94
CA GLU A 190 23.31 -0.53 23.28
C GLU A 190 21.80 -0.30 23.42
N GLU A 191 21.22 -0.83 24.48
CA GLU A 191 19.81 -0.61 24.80
C GLU A 191 19.58 0.82 25.28
N THR A 192 18.37 1.32 25.09
CA THR A 192 17.96 2.64 25.56
C THR A 192 16.68 2.54 26.36
N GLU A 193 16.46 3.53 27.21
CA GLU A 193 15.29 3.64 28.06
C GLU A 193 14.75 5.06 27.98
N VAL A 194 13.48 5.18 27.59
CA VAL A 194 12.69 6.41 27.71
C VAL A 194 11.76 6.25 28.90
N SER A 195 11.74 7.23 29.79
CA SER A 195 10.78 7.30 30.89
C SER A 195 10.01 8.62 30.84
N ILE A 196 8.71 8.59 31.13
CA ILE A 196 7.88 9.80 31.18
C ILE A 196 7.07 9.86 32.47
N TRP A 197 6.74 11.08 32.87
CA TRP A 197 5.81 11.40 33.95
C TRP A 197 5.03 12.68 33.63
N VAL A 198 3.90 12.86 34.31
CA VAL A 198 3.04 14.04 34.18
C VAL A 198 2.88 14.74 35.52
N ASP A 199 2.65 16.05 35.50
CA ASP A 199 2.38 16.83 36.71
C ASP A 199 1.03 16.48 37.36
N ARG A 200 0.04 16.06 36.55
CA ARG A 200 -1.30 15.66 37.00
C ARG A 200 -1.89 14.56 36.11
N ALA A 201 -2.62 13.63 36.71
CA ALA A 201 -3.31 12.55 36.00
C ALA A 201 -4.79 12.86 35.69
N SER A 202 -5.28 14.04 36.09
CA SER A 202 -6.64 14.51 35.80
C SER A 202 -6.62 15.98 35.40
N VAL A 203 -7.38 16.33 34.37
CA VAL A 203 -7.31 17.65 33.74
C VAL A 203 -8.62 17.99 33.05
N TRP A 204 -9.05 19.25 33.08
CA TRP A 204 -10.25 19.68 32.39
C TRP A 204 -10.01 19.84 30.88
N VAL A 205 -11.05 19.62 30.07
CA VAL A 205 -11.00 19.96 28.65
C VAL A 205 -10.64 21.44 28.47
N GLY A 206 -9.70 21.70 27.57
CA GLY A 206 -9.17 23.05 27.32
C GLY A 206 -7.96 23.42 28.18
N GLU A 207 -7.66 22.67 29.24
CA GLU A 207 -6.41 22.84 30.01
C GLU A 207 -5.24 22.06 29.40
N SER A 208 -4.06 22.20 30.01
CA SER A 208 -2.85 21.47 29.61
C SER A 208 -2.23 20.70 30.78
N VAL A 209 -1.61 19.57 30.45
CA VAL A 209 -0.80 18.74 31.36
C VAL A 209 0.67 18.91 31.00
N LYS A 210 1.56 19.10 31.99
CA LYS A 210 3.00 19.11 31.73
C LYS A 210 3.50 17.68 31.71
N LEU A 211 4.00 17.26 30.55
CA LEU A 211 4.73 16.00 30.40
C LEU A 211 6.23 16.29 30.49
N SER A 212 6.93 15.47 31.26
CA SER A 212 8.37 15.46 31.36
C SER A 212 8.88 14.04 31.14
N GLY A 213 10.11 13.92 30.67
CA GLY A 213 10.72 12.63 30.47
C GLY A 213 12.24 12.70 30.43
N PHE A 214 12.83 11.52 30.33
CA PHE A 214 14.26 11.30 30.27
C PHE A 214 14.58 10.20 29.27
N LEU A 215 15.66 10.37 28.51
CA LEU A 215 16.23 9.35 27.62
C LEU A 215 17.67 9.04 28.03
N ARG A 216 17.95 7.76 28.22
CA ARG A 216 19.28 7.25 28.54
C ARG A 216 19.61 5.97 27.84
N SER A 217 20.89 5.64 27.81
CA SER A 217 21.33 4.29 27.52
C SER A 217 21.11 3.35 28.71
N SER A 218 21.13 2.05 28.47
CA SER A 218 21.02 1.02 29.52
C SER A 218 22.17 1.04 30.53
N ARG A 219 23.29 1.70 30.18
CA ARG A 219 24.42 1.97 31.08
C ARG A 219 24.21 3.19 31.97
N GLY A 220 23.09 3.90 31.81
CA GLY A 220 22.74 5.09 32.59
C GLY A 220 23.23 6.40 32.02
N TYR A 221 23.89 6.41 30.85
CA TYR A 221 24.36 7.65 30.24
C TYR A 221 23.20 8.42 29.60
N PRO A 222 23.09 9.74 29.85
CA PRO A 222 22.09 10.55 29.19
C PRO A 222 22.38 10.64 27.69
N LEU A 223 21.33 10.65 26.88
CA LEU A 223 21.46 10.84 25.43
C LEU A 223 21.03 12.27 25.09
N GLU A 224 22.01 13.14 24.90
CA GLU A 224 21.85 14.54 24.51
C GLU A 224 21.53 14.69 23.02
N ASP A 225 20.79 15.76 22.68
CA ASP A 225 20.47 16.16 21.31
C ASP A 225 19.77 15.05 20.49
N ARG A 226 18.94 14.25 21.17
CA ARG A 226 18.17 13.16 20.54
C ARG A 226 16.70 13.48 20.46
N ALA A 227 16.10 13.10 19.34
CA ALA A 227 14.68 13.32 19.11
C ALA A 227 13.82 12.23 19.77
N VAL A 228 12.82 12.65 20.53
CA VAL A 228 11.80 11.81 21.18
C VAL A 228 10.43 12.21 20.66
N SER A 229 9.67 11.25 20.13
CA SER A 229 8.31 11.48 19.67
C SER A 229 7.31 11.22 20.79
N VAL A 230 6.37 12.14 21.02
CA VAL A 230 5.30 12.00 22.02
C VAL A 230 3.98 11.71 21.32
N TYR A 231 3.23 10.75 21.84
CA TYR A 231 1.98 10.27 21.27
C TYR A 231 0.83 10.38 22.26
N LEU A 232 -0.33 10.80 21.78
CA LEU A 232 -1.60 10.85 22.50
C LEU A 232 -2.63 10.02 21.73
N ASP A 233 -3.20 8.98 22.36
CA ASP A 233 -4.12 8.02 21.72
C ASP A 233 -3.60 7.45 20.39
N GLY A 234 -2.28 7.25 20.30
CA GLY A 234 -1.59 6.73 19.11
C GLY A 234 -1.28 7.76 18.02
N GLY A 235 -1.80 8.99 18.12
CA GLY A 235 -1.41 10.11 17.24
C GLY A 235 -0.17 10.81 17.77
N ARG A 236 0.84 11.03 16.92
CA ARG A 236 2.03 11.82 17.30
C ARG A 236 1.63 13.30 17.48
N VAL A 237 1.83 13.83 18.67
CA VAL A 237 1.47 15.21 19.03
C VAL A 237 2.67 16.13 19.14
N ASP A 238 3.87 15.59 19.35
CA ASP A 238 5.09 16.38 19.51
C ASP A 238 6.35 15.59 19.11
N MET A 239 7.43 16.32 18.83
CA MET A 239 8.77 15.78 18.60
C MET A 239 9.78 16.70 19.28
N LEU A 240 10.38 16.20 20.36
CA LEU A 240 11.20 16.98 21.29
C LEU A 240 12.66 16.57 21.18
N THR A 241 13.58 17.50 21.41
CA THR A 241 15.00 17.23 21.53
C THR A 241 15.39 17.18 23.01
N THR A 242 16.19 16.18 23.38
CA THR A 242 16.73 16.06 24.74
C THR A 242 17.84 17.07 25.01
N ASP A 243 17.93 17.56 26.24
CA ASP A 243 19.02 18.42 26.70
C ASP A 243 20.29 17.63 27.06
N SER A 244 21.33 18.32 27.55
CA SER A 244 22.60 17.71 27.99
C SER A 244 22.46 16.71 29.14
N GLY A 245 21.36 16.82 29.89
CA GLY A 245 20.97 15.85 30.89
C GLY A 245 20.22 14.67 30.31
N GLY A 246 19.77 14.68 29.04
CA GLY A 246 18.87 13.67 28.49
C GLY A 246 17.39 13.94 28.79
N PHE A 247 17.06 15.10 29.37
CA PHE A 247 15.69 15.47 29.74
C PHE A 247 14.94 16.11 28.57
N PHE A 248 13.62 15.93 28.56
CA PHE A 248 12.71 16.63 27.67
C PHE A 248 11.39 16.97 28.39
N SER A 249 10.69 17.99 27.94
CA SER A 249 9.37 18.35 28.50
C SER A 249 8.51 19.11 27.48
N THR A 250 7.20 18.90 27.55
CA THR A 250 6.21 19.62 26.74
C THR A 250 4.91 19.83 27.52
N LYS A 251 4.02 20.69 27.02
CA LYS A 251 2.66 20.88 27.54
C LYS A 251 1.66 20.25 26.58
N LEU A 252 0.99 19.21 27.02
CA LEU A 252 -0.06 18.54 26.27
C LEU A 252 -1.38 19.30 26.43
N SER A 253 -1.93 19.86 25.37
CA SER A 253 -3.25 20.50 25.41
C SER A 253 -4.36 19.47 25.29
N MET A 254 -5.37 19.57 26.18
CA MET A 254 -6.58 18.75 26.17
C MET A 254 -7.76 19.48 25.50
N SER A 255 -7.47 20.41 24.60
CA SER A 255 -8.47 21.14 23.83
C SER A 255 -9.16 20.20 22.84
N GLY A 256 -10.49 20.14 22.86
CA GLY A 256 -11.27 19.32 21.94
C GLY A 256 -11.27 17.81 22.25
N VAL A 257 -10.70 17.39 23.38
CA VAL A 257 -10.63 15.98 23.78
C VAL A 257 -11.83 15.61 24.66
N TYR A 258 -12.94 15.20 24.04
CA TYR A 258 -14.15 14.78 24.77
C TYR A 258 -14.20 13.25 24.98
N LYS A 259 -13.15 12.70 25.61
CA LYS A 259 -13.07 11.28 26.01
C LYS A 259 -12.80 11.21 27.50
N SER A 260 -13.33 10.22 28.23
CA SER A 260 -13.11 10.12 29.69
C SER A 260 -11.64 9.92 30.09
N SER A 261 -10.83 9.39 29.18
CA SER A 261 -9.41 9.18 29.38
C SER A 261 -8.68 9.11 28.04
N VAL A 262 -7.41 9.49 28.06
CA VAL A 262 -6.47 9.37 26.94
C VAL A 262 -5.18 8.71 27.40
N GLN A 263 -4.51 8.02 26.49
CA GLN A 263 -3.21 7.39 26.74
C GLN A 263 -2.08 8.21 26.14
N VAL A 264 -1.03 8.45 26.93
CA VAL A 264 0.18 9.12 26.48
C VAL A 264 1.40 8.23 26.65
N TYR A 265 2.29 8.23 25.67
CA TYR A 265 3.58 7.56 25.71
C TYR A 265 4.59 8.30 24.81
N ALA A 266 5.87 7.99 24.99
CA ALA A 266 6.95 8.51 24.18
C ALA A 266 7.76 7.37 23.56
N GLU A 267 8.35 7.64 22.40
CA GLU A 267 9.23 6.70 21.69
C GLU A 267 10.53 7.41 21.29
N TYR A 268 11.62 6.70 21.49
CA TYR A 268 12.91 7.03 20.90
C TYR A 268 13.22 6.04 19.79
N ASN A 269 13.45 6.57 18.60
CA ASN A 269 13.84 5.81 17.42
C ASN A 269 15.22 6.29 16.97
N PRO A 270 16.25 5.41 16.93
CA PRO A 270 17.58 5.77 16.47
C PRO A 270 17.54 6.45 15.09
N SER A 271 18.26 7.56 14.96
CA SER A 271 18.36 8.30 13.70
C SER A 271 19.80 8.76 13.48
N SER A 272 20.16 9.00 12.23
CA SER A 272 21.50 9.49 11.86
C SER A 272 22.63 8.65 12.48
N GLU A 273 23.44 9.23 13.36
CA GLU A 273 24.58 8.59 14.03
C GLU A 273 24.18 7.53 15.07
N ASP A 274 22.92 7.48 15.50
CA ASP A 274 22.44 6.46 16.43
C ASP A 274 22.14 5.12 15.75
N VAL A 275 21.92 5.14 14.42
CA VAL A 275 21.58 3.94 13.65
C VAL A 275 22.76 2.97 13.69
N GLY A 276 22.51 1.78 14.24
CA GLY A 276 23.56 0.78 14.40
C GLY A 276 24.41 0.95 15.67
N ARG A 277 24.06 1.92 16.54
CA ARG A 277 24.61 2.07 17.89
C ARG A 277 23.58 1.76 18.97
N TYR A 278 22.38 2.30 18.82
CA TYR A 278 21.32 2.19 19.82
C TYR A 278 20.13 1.36 19.33
N ARG A 279 19.39 0.78 20.28
CA ARG A 279 18.05 0.23 20.04
C ARG A 279 16.98 1.27 20.31
N ALA A 280 15.88 1.20 19.54
CA ALA A 280 14.68 1.93 19.83
C ALA A 280 14.06 1.50 21.16
N SER A 281 13.38 2.43 21.83
CA SER A 281 12.70 2.17 23.09
C SER A 281 11.40 2.98 23.19
N ARG A 282 10.46 2.45 23.97
CA ARG A 282 9.17 3.05 24.24
C ARG A 282 9.01 3.20 25.74
N SER A 283 8.45 4.33 26.16
CA SER A 283 8.21 4.62 27.56
C SER A 283 7.07 3.78 28.16
N ASN A 284 6.91 3.91 29.48
CA ASN A 284 5.65 3.62 30.15
C ASN A 284 4.49 4.38 29.48
N VAL A 285 3.29 3.78 29.52
CA VAL A 285 2.05 4.42 29.07
C VAL A 285 1.34 5.02 30.28
N ILE A 286 1.03 6.32 30.21
CA ILE A 286 0.30 7.04 31.26
C ILE A 286 -1.14 7.25 30.79
N THR A 287 -2.11 7.00 31.66
CA THR A 287 -3.52 7.34 31.42
C THR A 287 -3.83 8.68 32.08
N ILE A 288 -4.32 9.64 31.29
CA ILE A 288 -4.79 10.93 31.78
C ILE A 288 -6.32 10.92 31.73
N HIS A 289 -6.97 11.17 32.86
CA HIS A 289 -8.42 11.34 32.95
C HIS A 289 -8.80 12.76 32.53
N VAL A 290 -9.72 12.86 31.57
CA VAL A 290 -10.15 14.16 31.05
C VAL A 290 -11.55 14.46 31.59
N LEU A 291 -11.64 15.59 32.28
CA LEU A 291 -12.85 16.09 32.92
C LEU A 291 -13.56 17.05 31.96
N TYR A 292 -14.85 16.82 31.75
CA TYR A 292 -15.71 17.71 30.99
C TYR A 292 -17.14 17.55 31.44
N ASP A 293 -17.89 18.63 31.30
CA ASP A 293 -19.32 18.61 31.58
C ASP A 293 -20.03 17.74 30.54
N LYS A 294 -20.90 16.86 31.03
CA LYS A 294 -21.76 16.00 30.22
C LYS A 294 -23.20 16.51 30.30
N PRO A 295 -23.57 17.55 29.52
CA PRO A 295 -24.92 18.06 29.55
C PRO A 295 -25.90 16.98 29.05
N THR A 296 -27.06 16.92 29.69
CA THR A 296 -28.17 16.10 29.19
C THR A 296 -29.09 16.97 28.35
N ILE A 297 -29.28 16.58 27.09
CA ILE A 297 -30.20 17.27 26.17
C ILE A 297 -31.52 16.52 26.17
N TYR A 298 -32.60 17.24 26.46
CA TYR A 298 -33.95 16.74 26.34
C TYR A 298 -34.58 17.34 25.09
N ALA A 299 -35.27 16.50 24.31
CA ALA A 299 -35.98 16.92 23.12
C ALA A 299 -37.36 16.28 23.07
N GLU A 300 -38.36 17.09 22.76
CA GLU A 300 -39.75 16.69 22.67
C GLU A 300 -40.37 17.19 21.36
N LEU A 301 -41.22 16.36 20.77
CA LEU A 301 -41.96 16.71 19.56
C LEU A 301 -43.31 17.30 19.94
N SER A 302 -43.70 18.36 19.24
CA SER A 302 -45.07 18.89 19.29
C SER A 302 -46.12 17.80 19.04
N HIS A 303 -45.84 16.86 18.14
CA HIS A 303 -46.73 15.76 17.79
C HIS A 303 -45.92 14.49 17.45
N ARG A 304 -46.34 13.32 17.95
CA ARG A 304 -45.72 12.02 17.63
C ARG A 304 -46.19 11.41 16.30
N LYS A 305 -47.21 11.99 15.68
CA LYS A 305 -47.77 11.61 14.37
C LYS A 305 -48.13 12.89 13.61
N ALA A 306 -47.80 12.95 12.33
CA ALA A 306 -48.09 14.09 11.47
C ALA A 306 -48.50 13.63 10.07
N ARG A 307 -49.36 14.38 9.40
CA ARG A 307 -49.75 14.13 8.00
C ARG A 307 -48.66 14.62 7.03
N PRO A 308 -48.61 14.11 5.79
CA PRO A 308 -47.75 14.69 4.75
C PRO A 308 -47.99 16.19 4.61
N GLY A 309 -46.92 16.99 4.73
CA GLY A 309 -46.98 18.47 4.67
C GLY A 309 -47.30 19.17 5.99
N GLN A 310 -47.60 18.46 7.08
CA GLN A 310 -47.84 19.06 8.39
C GLN A 310 -46.51 19.36 9.09
N ALA A 311 -46.33 20.62 9.54
CA ALA A 311 -45.16 21.02 10.31
C ALA A 311 -45.14 20.35 11.70
N VAL A 312 -43.98 19.84 12.09
CA VAL A 312 -43.71 19.31 13.43
C VAL A 312 -42.61 20.14 14.05
N ASN A 313 -42.92 20.82 15.16
CA ASN A 313 -41.93 21.54 15.94
C ASN A 313 -41.20 20.58 16.88
N VAL A 314 -39.89 20.79 17.03
CA VAL A 314 -39.04 20.15 18.04
C VAL A 314 -38.75 21.20 19.11
N TYR A 315 -39.03 20.86 20.36
CA TYR A 315 -38.66 21.64 21.53
C TYR A 315 -37.53 20.92 22.26
N GLY A 316 -36.68 21.66 22.95
CA GLY A 316 -35.67 21.03 23.79
C GLY A 316 -35.09 21.99 24.81
N TRP A 317 -34.49 21.42 25.85
CA TRP A 317 -33.73 22.16 26.84
C TRP A 317 -32.46 21.37 27.18
N VAL A 318 -31.46 22.11 27.65
CA VAL A 318 -30.17 21.54 28.07
C VAL A 318 -30.12 21.63 29.59
N ASN A 319 -29.87 20.50 30.23
CA ASN A 319 -29.52 20.47 31.65
C ASN A 319 -28.02 20.23 31.75
N ALA A 320 -27.27 21.29 32.09
CA ALA A 320 -25.88 21.15 32.47
C ALA A 320 -25.86 20.63 33.90
N SER A 321 -25.43 19.39 34.11
CA SER A 321 -25.09 18.93 35.45
C SER A 321 -23.88 19.72 35.92
N LEU A 322 -24.12 20.79 36.69
CA LEU A 322 -23.08 21.46 37.48
C LEU A 322 -22.66 20.47 38.57
N GLY A 323 -21.57 19.76 38.33
CA GLY A 323 -20.90 18.90 39.31
C GLY A 323 -20.00 19.71 40.22
#